data_AF-A0A397ZK02-F1
#
_entry.id   AF-A0A397ZK02-F1
#
_cell.length_a   1.000
_cell.length_b   1.000
_cell.length_c   1.000
_cell.angle_alpha   90.00
_cell.angle_beta   90.00
_cell.angle_gamma   90.00
#
_symmetry.space_group_name_H-M   'P 1'
#
loop_
_entity.id
_entity.type
_entity.pdbx_description
1 polymer ?
#
loop_
_entity_poly.entity_id
_entity_poly.type
_entity_poly.pdbx_seq_one_letter_code
_entity_poly.pdbx_strand_id
1 'polypeptide(L)'
;MSNQQPSQLISLQQDGLYLLDFSKTTSLKLNLPFTLPPPTEPVCILHCRGIMCLTLEGHNDLAIWKPSSKKFKRIMMFNSRQTTNPLGFGYDRFSDDYKIVTIIDRKTFIYTFKEKSWRESVPRDISLDCKFKNRTGTVEDHCMYWIADRSHIKNPCKENTILCFDFVNEEYKELNLPITCKQKFSSWLGVLRGELYIIEHYPCINNDICVWRQKSNDKKIKKWQSEPWINMTKHLKEFKNFEVVFACIARNDDVFIVVKDTRNGDGKVMVYNKTREKFIEVPFGSSLKGFRCMSEYICQ
;
A
#
# COMPACT_ATOMS: atom_id res chain seq x y z
N MET A 1 0.24 27.24 -4.50
CA MET A 1 -0.58 26.92 -3.32
C MET A 1 0.03 25.68 -2.68
N SER A 2 0.62 25.81 -1.49
CA SER A 2 1.34 24.73 -0.82
C SER A 2 0.35 23.67 -0.34
N ASN A 3 0.31 22.51 -1.00
CA ASN A 3 -0.52 21.38 -0.59
C ASN A 3 -0.16 20.97 0.84
N GLN A 4 -1.02 21.33 1.79
CA GLN A 4 -1.02 20.79 3.13
C GLN A 4 -1.56 19.36 3.05
N GLN A 5 -0.73 18.37 2.75
CA GLN A 5 -1.15 16.98 2.95
C GLN A 5 -0.97 16.65 4.44
N PRO A 6 -2.04 16.39 5.22
CA PRO A 6 -1.90 15.69 6.48
C PRO A 6 -1.51 14.24 6.19
N SER A 7 -0.59 13.68 6.98
CA SER A 7 -0.26 12.25 6.91
C SER A 7 -1.32 11.48 7.64
N GLN A 8 -2.37 11.15 6.89
CA GLN A 8 -3.45 10.32 7.37
C GLN A 8 -3.29 8.92 6.78
N LEU A 9 -3.46 7.91 7.61
CA LEU A 9 -3.55 6.53 7.16
C LEU A 9 -4.87 5.95 7.62
N ILE A 10 -5.37 5.01 6.83
CA ILE A 10 -6.47 4.17 7.23
C ILE A 10 -5.89 2.89 7.81
N SER A 11 -6.29 2.56 9.03
CA SER A 11 -5.93 1.32 9.71
C SER A 11 -7.17 0.46 9.91
N LEU A 12 -7.12 -0.76 9.42
CA LEU A 12 -8.10 -1.78 9.79
C LEU A 12 -7.64 -2.53 11.03
N GLN A 13 -8.44 -2.44 12.07
CA GLN A 13 -8.22 -3.10 13.37
C GLN A 13 -9.31 -4.16 13.60
N GLN A 14 -9.24 -4.88 14.72
CA GLN A 14 -10.18 -5.96 15.02
C GLN A 14 -11.64 -5.50 15.06
N ASP A 15 -11.89 -4.29 15.55
CA ASP A 15 -13.24 -3.80 15.87
C ASP A 15 -13.74 -2.71 14.91
N GLY A 16 -12.97 -2.40 13.86
CA GLY A 16 -13.39 -1.44 12.84
C GLY A 16 -12.24 -0.77 12.08
N LEU A 17 -12.61 0.25 11.32
CA LEU A 17 -11.72 1.03 10.49
C LEU A 17 -11.41 2.36 11.18
N TYR A 18 -10.14 2.75 11.22
CA TYR A 18 -9.68 3.95 11.91
C TYR A 18 -8.92 4.86 10.95
N LEU A 19 -9.15 6.16 11.08
CA LEU A 19 -8.33 7.21 10.49
C LEU A 19 -7.27 7.61 11.53
N LEU A 20 -6.00 7.34 11.22
CA LEU A 20 -4.85 7.73 12.03
C LEU A 20 -4.26 9.01 11.46
N ASP A 21 -4.23 10.08 12.26
CA ASP A 21 -3.56 11.34 11.91
C ASP A 21 -2.23 11.42 12.65
N PHE A 22 -1.14 11.23 11.92
CA PHE A 22 0.20 11.22 12.47
C PHE A 22 0.68 12.60 12.92
N SER A 23 0.12 13.68 12.36
CA SER A 23 0.50 15.04 12.73
C SER A 23 -0.10 15.46 14.08
N LYS A 24 -1.30 14.97 14.37
CA LYS A 24 -2.02 15.25 15.63
C LYS A 24 -1.92 14.11 16.63
N THR A 25 -1.34 12.98 16.23
CA THR A 25 -1.33 11.72 17.01
C THR A 25 -2.73 11.28 17.44
N THR A 26 -3.74 11.56 16.60
CA THR A 26 -5.14 11.22 16.89
C THR A 26 -5.60 10.01 16.10
N SER A 27 -6.49 9.22 16.69
CA SER A 27 -7.17 8.10 16.06
C SER A 27 -8.67 8.32 16.08
N LEU A 28 -9.33 8.24 14.93
CA LEU A 28 -10.78 8.36 14.79
C LEU A 28 -11.38 7.09 14.21
N LYS A 29 -12.27 6.43 14.96
CA LYS A 29 -13.04 5.29 14.45
C LYS A 29 -14.06 5.78 13.43
N LEU A 30 -14.07 5.16 12.25
CA LEU A 30 -14.96 5.50 11.16
C LEU A 30 -16.27 4.70 11.25
N ASN A 31 -17.39 5.40 11.09
CA ASN A 31 -18.71 4.79 11.06
C ASN A 31 -19.01 4.26 9.65
N LEU A 32 -18.87 2.94 9.48
CA LEU A 32 -19.04 2.30 8.18
C LEU A 32 -20.53 2.04 7.87
N PRO A 33 -21.01 2.38 6.67
CA PRO A 33 -22.37 2.02 6.23
C PRO A 33 -22.45 0.59 5.65
N PHE A 34 -21.43 -0.25 5.86
CA PHE A 34 -21.32 -1.61 5.36
C PHE A 34 -20.50 -2.50 6.29
N THR A 35 -20.62 -3.81 6.12
CA THR A 35 -19.88 -4.82 6.89
C THR A 35 -18.54 -5.14 6.23
N LEU A 36 -17.48 -5.17 7.02
CA LEU A 36 -16.15 -5.58 6.60
C LEU A 36 -16.01 -7.11 6.70
N PRO A 37 -15.13 -7.74 5.89
CA PRO A 37 -14.81 -9.15 6.03
C PRO A 37 -14.35 -9.52 7.46
N PRO A 38 -14.70 -10.72 7.96
CA PRO A 38 -14.25 -11.19 9.27
C PRO A 38 -12.72 -11.25 9.38
N PRO A 39 -12.12 -11.23 10.58
CA PRO A 39 -10.66 -11.23 10.77
C PRO A 39 -9.88 -12.32 10.04
N THR A 40 -10.52 -13.46 9.76
CA THR A 40 -9.96 -14.61 9.02
C THR A 40 -9.81 -14.38 7.53
N GLU A 41 -10.40 -13.31 6.99
CA GLU A 41 -10.47 -13.02 5.58
C GLU A 41 -9.54 -11.86 5.17
N PRO A 42 -8.89 -11.88 3.99
CA PRO A 42 -8.02 -10.79 3.55
C PRO A 42 -8.82 -9.56 3.10
N VAL A 43 -8.49 -8.37 3.63
CA VAL A 43 -9.14 -7.11 3.23
C VAL A 43 -8.22 -6.27 2.37
N CYS A 44 -8.76 -5.79 1.25
CA CYS A 44 -8.11 -4.79 0.41
C CYS A 44 -8.67 -3.41 0.76
N ILE A 45 -7.79 -2.43 0.97
CA ILE A 45 -8.14 -1.02 1.19
C ILE A 45 -7.32 -0.18 0.22
N LEU A 46 -8.00 0.46 -0.72
CA LEU A 46 -7.42 1.34 -1.70
C LEU A 46 -8.04 2.73 -1.56
N HIS A 47 -7.30 3.75 -1.98
CA HIS A 47 -7.72 5.14 -1.96
C HIS A 47 -7.41 5.77 -3.31
N CYS A 48 -8.29 6.66 -3.77
CA CYS A 48 -8.01 7.56 -4.87
C CYS A 48 -8.82 8.84 -4.67
N ARG A 49 -8.15 10.00 -4.59
CA ARG A 49 -8.77 11.34 -4.54
C ARG A 49 -9.90 11.47 -3.50
N GLY A 50 -9.64 11.01 -2.28
CA GLY A 50 -10.59 11.07 -1.15
C GLY A 50 -11.71 10.02 -1.19
N ILE A 51 -11.74 9.17 -2.21
CA ILE A 51 -12.64 8.02 -2.32
C ILE A 51 -11.88 6.77 -1.93
N MET A 52 -12.52 5.89 -1.17
CA MET A 52 -11.99 4.59 -0.80
C MET A 52 -12.66 3.48 -1.60
N CYS A 53 -11.89 2.44 -1.88
CA CYS A 53 -12.36 1.17 -2.42
C CYS A 53 -11.97 0.06 -1.45
N LEU A 54 -12.97 -0.60 -0.85
CA LEU A 54 -12.77 -1.65 0.15
C LEU A 54 -13.44 -2.95 -0.30
N THR A 55 -12.83 -4.09 0.00
CA THR A 55 -13.50 -5.38 -0.18
C THR A 55 -14.56 -5.60 0.88
N LEU A 56 -15.75 -6.04 0.46
CA LEU A 56 -16.85 -6.40 1.35
C LEU A 56 -16.78 -7.87 1.78
N GLU A 57 -17.54 -8.18 2.83
CA GLU A 57 -17.73 -9.54 3.36
C GLU A 57 -18.11 -10.54 2.25
N GLY A 58 -17.55 -11.75 2.32
CA GLY A 58 -17.74 -12.80 1.32
C GLY A 58 -16.96 -12.57 0.02
N HIS A 59 -16.21 -11.47 -0.08
CA HIS A 59 -15.29 -11.16 -1.17
C HIS A 59 -15.89 -11.22 -2.57
N ASN A 60 -17.18 -10.95 -2.73
CA ASN A 60 -17.80 -10.90 -4.05
C ASN A 60 -17.94 -9.45 -4.55
N ASP A 61 -17.70 -8.49 -3.68
CA ASP A 61 -18.02 -7.09 -3.94
C ASP A 61 -16.99 -6.12 -3.36
N LEU A 62 -17.01 -4.93 -3.93
CA LEU A 62 -16.26 -3.76 -3.51
C LEU A 62 -17.23 -2.68 -3.05
N ALA A 63 -16.92 -2.02 -1.94
CA ALA A 63 -17.54 -0.78 -1.51
C ALA A 63 -16.71 0.39 -1.98
N ILE A 64 -17.35 1.29 -2.74
CA ILE A 64 -16.81 2.60 -3.09
C ILE A 64 -17.45 3.63 -2.18
N TRP A 65 -16.62 4.25 -1.35
CA TRP A 65 -17.09 5.00 -0.20
C TRP A 65 -16.23 6.23 0.08
N LYS A 66 -16.90 7.35 0.37
CA LYS A 66 -16.24 8.55 0.92
C LYS A 66 -16.45 8.53 2.44
N PRO A 67 -15.40 8.67 3.27
CA PRO A 67 -15.54 8.61 4.72
C PRO A 67 -16.55 9.57 5.35
N SER A 68 -16.78 10.72 4.71
CA SER A 68 -17.79 11.71 5.13
C SER A 68 -19.24 11.33 4.77
N SER A 69 -19.45 10.26 4.01
CA SER A 69 -20.76 9.84 3.51
C SER A 69 -21.34 8.68 4.30
N LYS A 70 -22.65 8.73 4.58
CA LYS A 70 -23.42 7.60 5.11
C LYS A 70 -23.87 6.60 4.02
N LYS A 71 -23.57 6.88 2.76
CA LYS A 71 -23.89 6.03 1.61
C LYS A 71 -22.62 5.55 0.93
N PHE A 72 -22.67 4.35 0.38
CA PHE A 72 -21.61 3.76 -0.45
C PHE A 72 -22.21 3.17 -1.73
N LYS A 73 -21.38 3.00 -2.77
CA LYS A 73 -21.73 2.26 -3.98
C LYS A 73 -21.14 0.86 -3.89
N ARG A 74 -21.95 -0.16 -4.18
CA ARG A 74 -21.50 -1.55 -4.31
C ARG A 74 -21.14 -1.85 -5.77
N ILE A 75 -20.01 -2.53 -5.98
CA ILE A 75 -19.57 -3.01 -7.29
C ILE A 75 -19.24 -4.50 -7.14
N MET A 76 -19.91 -5.35 -7.92
CA MET A 76 -19.58 -6.77 -7.99
C MET A 76 -18.19 -6.95 -8.60
N MET A 77 -17.35 -7.78 -8.00
CA MET A 77 -16.06 -8.13 -8.59
C MET A 77 -16.26 -8.95 -9.87
N PHE A 78 -15.32 -8.83 -10.81
CA PHE A 78 -15.37 -9.54 -12.08
C PHE A 78 -15.51 -11.07 -11.91
N ASN A 79 -14.74 -11.65 -11.00
CA ASN A 79 -14.82 -13.06 -10.65
C ASN A 79 -15.00 -13.22 -9.14
N SER A 80 -16.09 -13.87 -8.74
CA SER A 80 -16.32 -14.24 -7.35
C SER A 80 -15.29 -15.28 -6.91
N ARG A 81 -14.89 -15.27 -5.63
CA ARG A 81 -14.01 -16.29 -5.00
C ARG A 81 -12.50 -16.21 -5.26
N GLN A 82 -11.99 -15.31 -6.11
CA GLN A 82 -10.54 -15.09 -6.19
C GLN A 82 -10.13 -13.91 -5.30
N THR A 83 -9.81 -14.22 -4.04
CA THR A 83 -9.57 -13.24 -2.96
C THR A 83 -8.15 -12.70 -2.91
N THR A 84 -7.24 -13.27 -3.70
CA THR A 84 -5.79 -13.00 -3.67
C THR A 84 -5.31 -12.11 -4.81
N ASN A 85 -6.16 -11.82 -5.81
CA ASN A 85 -5.75 -11.04 -6.97
C ASN A 85 -5.47 -9.58 -6.63
N PRO A 86 -4.42 -8.99 -7.23
CA PRO A 86 -4.10 -7.60 -7.02
C PRO A 86 -5.27 -6.73 -7.45
N LEU A 87 -5.55 -5.71 -6.64
CA LEU A 87 -6.52 -4.66 -6.96
C LEU A 87 -5.80 -3.32 -7.03
N GLY A 88 -6.24 -2.49 -7.97
CA GLY A 88 -5.85 -1.10 -8.10
C GLY A 88 -7.07 -0.21 -8.24
N PHE A 89 -7.01 0.99 -7.69
CA PHE A 89 -8.06 1.98 -7.78
C PHE A 89 -7.43 3.33 -8.11
N GLY A 90 -7.89 3.93 -9.20
CA GLY A 90 -7.30 5.17 -9.70
C GLY A 90 -8.29 5.99 -10.50
N TYR A 91 -7.79 7.12 -10.99
CA TYR A 91 -8.57 8.10 -11.73
C TYR A 91 -7.85 8.43 -13.04
N ASP A 92 -8.56 8.23 -14.14
CA ASP A 92 -8.14 8.65 -15.46
C ASP A 92 -8.64 10.08 -15.69
N ARG A 93 -7.69 11.02 -15.65
CA ARG A 93 -7.99 12.45 -15.78
C ARG A 93 -8.44 12.87 -17.19
N PHE A 94 -8.15 12.09 -18.22
CA PHE A 94 -8.48 12.46 -19.60
C PHE A 94 -9.90 12.00 -19.94
N SER A 95 -10.27 10.79 -19.51
CA SER A 95 -11.65 10.33 -19.61
C SER A 95 -12.53 10.85 -18.49
N ASP A 96 -11.98 11.51 -17.46
CA ASP A 96 -12.68 11.94 -16.24
C ASP A 96 -13.48 10.78 -15.62
N ASP A 97 -12.80 9.65 -15.42
CA ASP A 97 -13.43 8.45 -14.90
C ASP A 97 -12.58 7.78 -13.81
N TYR A 98 -13.25 7.25 -12.81
CA TYR A 98 -12.60 6.35 -11.88
C TYR A 98 -12.52 4.96 -12.51
N LYS A 99 -11.42 4.27 -12.24
CA LYS A 99 -11.18 2.92 -12.74
C LYS A 99 -10.74 2.01 -11.61
N ILE A 100 -11.22 0.76 -11.63
CA ILE A 100 -10.70 -0.32 -10.80
C ILE A 100 -10.04 -1.32 -11.72
N VAL A 101 -8.83 -1.72 -11.41
CA VAL A 101 -8.09 -2.73 -12.16
C VAL A 101 -7.86 -3.95 -11.30
N THR A 102 -8.01 -5.13 -11.90
CA THR A 102 -7.64 -6.42 -11.29
C THR A 102 -6.93 -7.28 -12.31
N ILE A 103 -6.02 -8.13 -11.85
CA ILE A 103 -5.33 -9.10 -12.70
C ILE A 103 -5.78 -10.50 -12.31
N ILE A 104 -6.33 -11.25 -13.26
CA ILE A 104 -6.89 -12.60 -13.08
C ILE A 104 -6.33 -13.47 -14.19
N ASP A 105 -5.71 -14.59 -13.84
CA ASP A 105 -5.19 -15.57 -14.82
C ASP A 105 -4.37 -14.91 -15.95
N ARG A 106 -3.48 -13.98 -15.57
CA ARG A 106 -2.62 -13.17 -16.46
C ARG A 106 -3.35 -12.23 -17.41
N LYS A 107 -4.64 -12.01 -17.20
CA LYS A 107 -5.47 -11.04 -17.92
C LYS A 107 -5.78 -9.85 -17.03
N THR A 108 -5.89 -8.68 -17.65
CA THR A 108 -6.24 -7.44 -16.94
C THR A 108 -7.71 -7.15 -17.16
N PHE A 109 -8.44 -6.94 -16.07
CA PHE A 109 -9.83 -6.52 -16.12
C PHE A 109 -9.97 -5.15 -15.49
N ILE A 110 -10.72 -4.28 -16.15
CA ILE A 110 -10.90 -2.88 -15.76
C ILE A 110 -12.40 -2.61 -15.63
N TYR A 111 -12.80 -2.11 -14.47
CA TYR A 111 -14.12 -1.54 -14.25
C TYR A 111 -14.05 -0.03 -14.43
N THR A 112 -14.93 0.51 -15.26
CA THR A 112 -15.09 1.95 -15.49
C THR A 112 -16.37 2.43 -14.81
N PHE A 113 -16.33 3.58 -14.14
CA PHE A 113 -17.51 4.05 -13.41
C PHE A 113 -18.55 4.66 -14.34
N LYS A 114 -18.14 5.19 -15.50
CA LYS A 114 -19.05 5.70 -16.53
C LYS A 114 -19.85 4.59 -17.20
N GLU A 115 -19.20 3.51 -17.64
CA GLU A 115 -19.87 2.39 -18.32
C GLU A 115 -20.53 1.43 -17.31
N LYS A 116 -20.08 1.47 -16.05
CA LYS A 116 -20.56 0.65 -14.93
C LYS A 116 -20.39 -0.86 -15.16
N SER A 117 -19.44 -1.25 -16.00
CA SER A 117 -19.17 -2.63 -16.36
C SER A 117 -17.68 -2.93 -16.25
N TRP A 118 -17.38 -4.22 -16.14
CA TRP A 118 -16.02 -4.74 -16.32
C TRP A 118 -15.78 -5.03 -17.79
N ARG A 119 -14.55 -4.78 -18.23
CA ARG A 119 -14.05 -5.27 -19.51
C ARG A 119 -12.64 -5.82 -19.36
N GLU A 120 -12.28 -6.76 -20.22
CA GLU A 120 -10.90 -7.16 -20.40
C GLU A 120 -10.14 -6.02 -21.10
N SER A 121 -8.96 -5.67 -20.61
CA SER A 121 -8.06 -4.74 -21.30
C SER A 121 -7.47 -5.43 -22.54
N VAL A 122 -7.16 -4.65 -23.58
CA VAL A 122 -6.56 -5.19 -24.80
C VAL A 122 -5.20 -5.82 -24.44
N PRO A 123 -4.91 -7.06 -24.86
CA PRO A 123 -3.62 -7.69 -24.62
C PRO A 123 -2.50 -6.83 -25.20
N ARG A 124 -1.49 -6.50 -24.39
CA ARG A 124 -0.25 -5.89 -24.86
C ARG A 124 0.93 -6.77 -24.45
N ASP A 125 2.03 -6.67 -25.18
CA ASP A 125 3.20 -7.57 -25.21
C ASP A 125 3.91 -7.88 -23.87
N ILE A 126 3.42 -7.37 -22.74
CA ILE A 126 3.96 -7.67 -21.42
C ILE A 126 3.30 -8.95 -20.89
N SER A 127 4.09 -10.02 -20.83
CA SER A 127 3.72 -11.22 -20.07
C SER A 127 3.48 -10.84 -18.60
N LEU A 128 2.22 -10.90 -18.16
CA LEU A 128 1.79 -10.69 -16.77
C LEU A 128 2.06 -11.92 -15.88
N ASP A 129 3.05 -12.74 -16.23
CA ASP A 129 3.48 -13.87 -15.41
C ASP A 129 4.27 -13.39 -14.19
N CYS A 130 3.54 -12.91 -13.20
CA CYS A 130 4.08 -12.34 -11.98
C CYS A 130 3.22 -12.73 -10.78
N LYS A 131 3.88 -13.02 -9.66
CA LYS A 131 3.24 -13.27 -8.37
C LYS A 131 3.32 -12.00 -7.54
N PHE A 132 2.17 -11.44 -7.16
CA PHE A 132 2.13 -10.23 -6.36
C PHE A 132 2.46 -10.54 -4.90
N LYS A 133 3.32 -9.74 -4.26
CA LYS A 133 3.63 -9.89 -2.83
C LYS A 133 2.41 -9.55 -1.96
N ASN A 134 1.70 -8.50 -2.36
CA ASN A 134 0.52 -8.00 -1.68
C ASN A 134 -0.60 -7.79 -2.69
N ARG A 135 -1.85 -7.91 -2.21
CA ARG A 135 -3.05 -7.63 -2.99
C ARG A 135 -3.19 -6.14 -3.31
N THR A 136 -2.72 -5.29 -2.42
CA THR A 136 -2.73 -3.83 -2.56
C THR A 136 -1.37 -3.33 -3.04
N GLY A 137 -1.40 -2.16 -3.64
CA GLY A 137 -0.23 -1.36 -3.95
C GLY A 137 -0.45 0.09 -3.50
N THR A 138 0.26 1.03 -4.09
CA THR A 138 0.02 2.47 -3.89
C THR A 138 -0.31 3.16 -5.22
N VAL A 139 -1.01 4.29 -5.15
CA VAL A 139 -1.39 5.09 -6.32
C VAL A 139 -0.70 6.45 -6.25
N GLU A 140 -0.09 6.85 -7.36
CA GLU A 140 0.47 8.19 -7.56
C GLU A 140 -0.08 8.74 -8.88
N ASP A 141 -0.73 9.90 -8.82
CA ASP A 141 -1.44 10.53 -9.93
C ASP A 141 -2.39 9.57 -10.68
N HIS A 142 -1.95 9.03 -11.83
CA HIS A 142 -2.70 8.16 -12.72
C HIS A 142 -2.10 6.74 -12.80
N CYS A 143 -1.15 6.40 -11.93
CA CYS A 143 -0.44 5.13 -11.96
C CYS A 143 -0.63 4.35 -10.66
N MET A 144 -0.94 3.06 -10.80
CA MET A 144 -0.96 2.09 -9.70
C MET A 144 0.34 1.30 -9.68
N TYR A 145 0.95 1.16 -8.50
CA TYR A 145 2.22 0.47 -8.32
C TYR A 145 2.07 -0.72 -7.39
N TRP A 146 2.49 -1.91 -7.82
CA TRP A 146 2.58 -3.11 -6.98
C TRP A 146 3.99 -3.68 -6.97
N ILE A 147 4.35 -4.37 -5.88
CA ILE A 147 5.56 -5.19 -5.83
C ILE A 147 5.20 -6.59 -6.32
N ALA A 148 5.89 -7.02 -7.37
CA ALA A 148 5.65 -8.28 -8.07
C ALA A 148 6.93 -9.12 -8.14
N ASP A 149 6.79 -10.43 -8.03
CA ASP A 149 7.87 -11.42 -8.18
C ASP A 149 7.74 -12.11 -9.54
N ARG A 150 8.80 -12.06 -10.35
CA ARG A 150 8.88 -12.70 -11.68
C ARG A 150 9.59 -14.05 -11.65
N SER A 151 9.77 -14.67 -10.48
CA SER A 151 10.49 -15.95 -10.30
C SER A 151 9.97 -17.14 -11.11
N HIS A 152 8.80 -17.04 -11.76
CA HIS A 152 8.25 -18.07 -12.66
C HIS A 152 8.76 -17.97 -14.11
N ILE A 153 9.40 -16.87 -14.49
CA ILE A 153 10.14 -16.79 -15.75
C ILE A 153 11.40 -17.66 -15.61
N LYS A 154 11.91 -18.23 -16.70
CA LYS A 154 13.18 -19.02 -16.75
C LYS A 154 14.44 -18.20 -16.36
N ASN A 155 14.29 -17.14 -15.57
CA ASN A 155 15.35 -16.33 -15.03
C ASN A 155 15.74 -16.88 -13.64
N PRO A 156 16.96 -17.42 -13.46
CA PRO A 156 17.41 -17.97 -12.17
C PRO A 156 17.58 -16.92 -11.07
N CYS A 157 17.53 -15.62 -11.40
CA CYS A 157 17.55 -14.54 -10.43
C CYS A 157 16.12 -14.12 -10.07
N LYS A 158 15.70 -14.44 -8.84
CA LYS A 158 14.43 -14.07 -8.19
C LYS A 158 14.39 -12.56 -7.93
N GLU A 159 14.19 -11.78 -8.98
CA GLU A 159 14.18 -10.31 -8.87
C GLU A 159 12.74 -9.84 -8.72
N ASN A 160 12.43 -9.31 -7.53
CA ASN A 160 11.21 -8.55 -7.34
C ASN A 160 11.30 -7.29 -8.23
N THR A 161 10.21 -6.96 -8.90
CA THR A 161 10.05 -5.76 -9.72
C THR A 161 8.88 -4.93 -9.19
N ILE A 162 8.81 -3.67 -9.59
CA ILE A 162 7.61 -2.87 -9.39
C ILE A 162 6.85 -2.84 -10.71
N LEU A 163 5.64 -3.39 -10.69
CA LEU A 163 4.71 -3.31 -11.80
C LEU A 163 3.89 -2.02 -11.64
N CYS A 164 3.92 -1.18 -12.66
CA CYS A 164 3.16 0.05 -12.77
C CYS A 164 2.05 -0.15 -13.81
N PHE A 165 0.81 0.18 -13.48
CA PHE A 165 -0.30 0.25 -14.43
C PHE A 165 -0.78 1.70 -14.56
N ASP A 166 -0.75 2.21 -15.78
CA ASP A 166 -1.22 3.54 -16.14
C ASP A 166 -2.73 3.48 -16.45
N PHE A 167 -3.56 4.18 -15.66
CA PHE A 167 -5.01 4.21 -15.85
C PHE A 167 -5.47 4.99 -17.08
N VAL A 168 -4.64 5.88 -17.62
CA VAL A 168 -4.93 6.68 -18.82
C VAL A 168 -4.70 5.83 -20.05
N ASN A 169 -3.48 5.32 -20.21
CA ASN A 169 -3.06 4.58 -21.40
C ASN A 169 -3.44 3.09 -21.33
N GLU A 170 -3.79 2.61 -20.14
CA GLU A 170 -4.07 1.19 -19.85
C GLU A 170 -2.89 0.30 -20.21
N GLU A 171 -1.70 0.80 -19.88
CA GLU A 171 -0.41 0.21 -20.21
C GLU A 171 0.36 -0.15 -18.94
N TYR A 172 1.15 -1.21 -19.06
CA TYR A 172 2.07 -1.61 -18.00
C TYR A 172 3.46 -1.04 -18.24
N LYS A 173 4.12 -0.69 -17.15
CA LYS A 173 5.54 -0.38 -17.12
C LYS A 173 6.19 -1.11 -15.97
N GLU A 174 7.41 -1.58 -16.19
CA GLU A 174 8.22 -2.15 -15.12
C GLU A 174 9.25 -1.16 -14.63
N LEU A 175 9.47 -1.18 -13.32
CA LEU A 175 10.49 -0.43 -12.65
C LEU A 175 11.34 -1.40 -11.83
N ASN A 176 12.64 -1.37 -12.07
CA ASN A 176 13.58 -2.15 -11.28
C ASN A 176 13.57 -1.67 -9.83
N LEU A 177 13.69 -2.61 -8.90
CA LEU A 177 13.93 -2.28 -7.50
C LEU A 177 15.34 -1.70 -7.32
N PRO A 178 15.53 -0.89 -6.25
CA PRO A 178 16.82 -0.28 -5.92
C PRO A 178 17.93 -1.30 -5.67
N ILE A 179 17.62 -2.41 -4.99
CA ILE A 179 18.59 -3.47 -4.67
C ILE A 179 17.97 -4.83 -5.00
N THR A 180 18.72 -5.66 -5.70
CA THR A 180 18.46 -7.09 -5.86
C THR A 180 19.15 -7.85 -4.74
N CYS A 181 18.47 -7.99 -3.59
CA CYS A 181 18.96 -8.81 -2.48
C CYS A 181 18.42 -10.24 -2.60
N LYS A 182 19.31 -11.24 -2.53
CA LYS A 182 18.91 -12.66 -2.51
C LYS A 182 18.28 -13.09 -1.18
N GLN A 183 18.42 -12.28 -0.13
CA GLN A 183 17.92 -12.59 1.20
C GLN A 183 16.45 -12.15 1.36
N LYS A 184 15.77 -12.66 2.38
CA LYS A 184 14.36 -12.30 2.65
C LYS A 184 14.30 -10.90 3.27
N PHE A 185 13.52 -10.02 2.67
CA PHE A 185 13.18 -8.70 3.19
C PHE A 185 11.71 -8.38 2.93
N SER A 186 11.13 -7.52 3.77
CA SER A 186 9.78 -6.98 3.57
C SER A 186 9.89 -5.63 2.87
N SER A 187 8.93 -5.31 2.00
CA SER A 187 8.94 -4.08 1.21
C SER A 187 7.55 -3.44 1.22
N TRP A 188 7.50 -2.14 1.42
CA TRP A 188 6.27 -1.34 1.34
C TRP A 188 6.47 -0.19 0.37
N LEU A 189 5.46 0.04 -0.47
CA LEU A 189 5.40 1.21 -1.34
C LEU A 189 4.66 2.32 -0.62
N GLY A 190 5.12 3.55 -0.83
CA GLY A 190 4.42 4.75 -0.36
C GLY A 190 4.62 5.90 -1.30
N VAL A 191 3.78 6.92 -1.16
CA VAL A 191 3.84 8.14 -1.97
C VAL A 191 3.91 9.35 -1.06
N LEU A 192 4.93 10.18 -1.26
CA LEU A 192 5.06 11.44 -0.54
C LEU A 192 5.41 12.54 -1.52
N ARG A 193 4.59 13.60 -1.54
CA ARG A 193 4.77 14.78 -2.41
C ARG A 193 4.85 14.42 -3.91
N GLY A 194 4.12 13.40 -4.34
CA GLY A 194 4.11 12.94 -5.74
C GLY A 194 5.35 12.12 -6.14
N GLU A 195 6.16 11.71 -5.17
CA GLU A 195 7.31 10.86 -5.41
C GLU A 195 7.07 9.46 -4.83
N LEU A 196 7.52 8.45 -5.56
CA LEU A 196 7.42 7.05 -5.14
C LEU A 196 8.56 6.70 -4.19
N TYR A 197 8.19 6.10 -3.06
CA TYR A 197 9.10 5.59 -2.05
C TYR A 197 8.95 4.08 -1.90
N ILE A 198 10.06 3.43 -1.55
CA ILE A 198 10.08 2.04 -1.10
C ILE A 198 10.72 2.03 0.27
N ILE A 199 10.07 1.41 1.24
CA ILE A 199 10.67 1.12 2.53
C ILE A 199 10.95 -0.38 2.59
N GLU A 200 12.18 -0.75 2.88
CA GLU A 200 12.63 -2.13 2.97
C GLU A 200 13.11 -2.43 4.37
N HIS A 201 12.59 -3.51 4.95
CA HIS A 201 13.04 -4.03 6.24
C HIS A 201 13.85 -5.30 6.01
N TYR A 202 15.07 -5.32 6.53
CA TYR A 202 16.05 -6.39 6.37
C TYR A 202 16.28 -7.13 7.69
N PRO A 203 15.45 -8.13 8.06
CA PRO A 203 15.63 -8.92 9.28
C PRO A 203 17.03 -9.54 9.39
N CYS A 204 17.61 -9.92 8.26
CA CYS A 204 18.92 -10.55 8.15
C CYS A 204 20.12 -9.59 8.32
N ILE A 205 19.89 -8.28 8.21
CA ILE A 205 20.91 -7.24 8.38
C ILE A 205 20.56 -6.47 9.66
N ASN A 206 20.58 -7.16 10.80
CA ASN A 206 20.27 -6.58 12.11
C ASN A 206 18.90 -5.89 12.24
N ASN A 207 17.91 -6.32 11.45
CA ASN A 207 16.60 -5.67 11.31
C ASN A 207 16.63 -4.25 10.73
N ASP A 208 17.70 -3.87 10.02
CA ASP A 208 17.83 -2.52 9.45
C ASP A 208 16.67 -2.17 8.52
N ILE A 209 16.34 -0.87 8.47
CA ILE A 209 15.30 -0.33 7.60
C ILE A 209 15.94 0.67 6.63
N CYS A 210 15.74 0.46 5.34
CA CYS A 210 16.19 1.38 4.29
C CYS A 210 15.00 2.06 3.63
N VAL A 211 15.13 3.36 3.39
CA VAL A 211 14.14 4.14 2.64
C VAL A 211 14.73 4.55 1.30
N TRP A 212 14.08 4.15 0.23
CA TRP A 212 14.43 4.49 -1.14
C TRP A 212 13.46 5.50 -1.69
N ARG A 213 13.99 6.54 -2.32
CA ARG A 213 13.22 7.54 -3.07
C ARG A 213 13.52 7.41 -4.54
N GLN A 214 12.49 7.39 -5.37
CA GLN A 214 12.65 7.48 -6.82
C GLN A 214 12.89 8.95 -7.20
N LYS A 215 14.11 9.29 -7.62
CA LYS A 215 14.41 10.59 -8.23
C LYS A 215 14.40 10.47 -9.76
N SER A 216 13.78 11.46 -10.41
CA SER A 216 13.93 11.67 -11.84
C SER A 216 14.92 12.79 -12.10
N ASN A 217 16.09 12.49 -12.66
CA ASN A 217 16.93 13.54 -13.25
C ASN A 217 16.51 13.72 -14.71
N ASP A 218 16.46 14.99 -15.15
CA ASP A 218 16.15 15.46 -16.51
C ASP A 218 15.64 14.38 -17.48
N LYS A 219 14.34 14.11 -17.33
CA LYS A 219 13.39 13.47 -18.27
C LYS A 219 13.70 12.09 -18.85
N LYS A 220 14.79 11.39 -18.54
CA LYS A 220 14.98 10.00 -19.05
C LYS A 220 15.43 8.94 -18.05
N ILE A 221 16.13 9.31 -16.97
CA ILE A 221 16.69 8.30 -16.05
C ILE A 221 16.04 8.44 -14.66
N LYS A 222 15.27 7.41 -14.29
CA LYS A 222 14.80 7.23 -12.91
C LYS A 222 15.89 6.49 -12.14
N LYS A 223 16.41 7.08 -11.06
CA LYS A 223 17.36 6.44 -10.14
C LYS A 223 16.75 6.37 -8.75
N TRP A 224 17.11 5.32 -8.02
CA TRP A 224 16.79 5.20 -6.61
C TRP A 224 17.92 5.78 -5.77
N GLN A 225 17.57 6.57 -4.77
CA GLN A 225 18.50 7.04 -3.74
C GLN A 225 18.03 6.52 -2.38
N SER A 226 18.93 5.89 -1.62
CA SER A 226 18.64 5.37 -0.27
C SER A 226 19.00 6.39 0.80
N GLU A 227 18.03 7.10 1.35
CA GLU A 227 18.19 7.92 2.56
C GLU A 227 16.84 8.05 3.28
N PRO A 228 16.74 7.77 4.60
CA PRO A 228 17.79 7.29 5.52
C PRO A 228 18.02 5.76 5.49
N TRP A 229 19.22 5.34 5.90
CA TRP A 229 19.49 3.96 6.35
C TRP A 229 19.40 3.93 7.88
N ILE A 230 18.38 3.25 8.41
CA ILE A 230 18.10 3.18 9.83
C ILE A 230 18.69 1.90 10.40
N ASN A 231 19.77 2.05 11.16
CA ASN A 231 20.44 0.93 11.81
C ASN A 231 19.67 0.51 13.07
N MET A 232 19.19 -0.73 13.08
CA MET A 232 18.34 -1.26 14.15
C MET A 232 19.12 -2.02 15.23
N THR A 233 20.44 -2.13 15.11
CA THR A 233 21.31 -2.79 16.12
C THR A 233 21.13 -2.22 17.53
N LYS A 234 20.95 -0.90 17.66
CA LYS A 234 20.72 -0.22 18.94
C LYS A 234 19.37 -0.57 19.59
N HIS A 235 18.44 -1.15 18.81
CA HIS A 235 17.07 -1.48 19.21
C HIS A 235 16.81 -2.98 19.27
N LEU A 236 17.83 -3.83 19.06
CA LEU A 236 17.65 -5.30 18.97
C LEU A 236 16.90 -5.90 20.17
N LYS A 237 17.08 -5.38 21.39
CA LYS A 237 16.36 -5.88 22.58
C LYS A 237 14.86 -5.60 22.49
N GLU A 238 14.48 -4.42 22.01
CA GLU A 238 13.08 -4.04 21.83
C GLU A 238 12.47 -4.87 20.71
N PHE A 239 13.16 -5.05 19.60
CA PHE A 239 12.63 -5.75 18.41
C PHE A 239 12.79 -7.28 18.40
N LYS A 240 13.38 -7.88 19.45
CA LYS A 240 13.48 -9.34 19.57
C LYS A 240 12.13 -10.06 19.58
N ASN A 241 11.10 -9.39 20.11
CA ASN A 241 9.75 -9.93 20.24
C ASN A 241 8.74 -9.17 19.37
N PHE A 242 9.20 -8.47 18.33
CA PHE A 242 8.30 -7.72 17.46
C PHE A 242 8.58 -8.03 15.99
N GLU A 243 7.51 -8.07 15.21
CA GLU A 243 7.55 -8.14 13.75
C GLU A 243 7.16 -6.78 13.16
N VAL A 244 7.95 -6.26 12.21
CA VAL A 244 7.56 -5.08 11.42
C VAL A 244 6.54 -5.52 10.36
N VAL A 245 5.28 -5.15 10.55
CA VAL A 245 4.16 -5.57 9.69
C VAL A 245 3.75 -4.51 8.67
N PHE A 246 4.10 -3.25 8.92
CA PHE A 246 3.84 -2.15 7.99
C PHE A 246 4.90 -1.05 8.15
N ALA A 247 5.25 -0.39 7.06
CA ALA A 247 6.06 0.83 7.10
C ALA A 247 5.53 1.83 6.08
N CYS A 248 5.61 3.11 6.44
CA CYS A 248 5.28 4.20 5.53
C CYS A 248 6.15 5.43 5.82
N ILE A 249 6.20 6.31 4.83
CA ILE A 249 6.80 7.62 4.98
C ILE A 249 5.68 8.65 5.09
N ALA A 250 5.82 9.56 6.03
CA ALA A 250 4.84 10.59 6.30
C ALA A 250 5.46 12.00 6.13
N ARG A 251 4.66 13.02 6.42
CA ARG A 251 5.02 14.43 6.34
C ARG A 251 6.25 14.68 7.21
N ASN A 252 7.14 15.56 6.72
CA ASN A 252 8.47 15.83 7.26
C ASN A 252 9.51 14.71 7.04
N ASP A 253 9.22 13.79 6.13
CA ASP A 253 10.09 12.65 5.80
C ASP A 253 10.35 11.78 7.05
N ASP A 254 9.32 11.70 7.89
CA ASP A 254 9.28 10.86 9.08
C ASP A 254 8.93 9.43 8.66
N VAL A 255 9.68 8.47 9.20
CA VAL A 255 9.50 7.05 8.90
C VAL A 255 8.68 6.45 10.03
N PHE A 256 7.49 5.96 9.70
CA PHE A 256 6.62 5.27 10.63
C PHE A 256 6.63 3.78 10.33
N ILE A 257 6.65 2.98 11.38
CA ILE A 257 6.50 1.53 11.31
C ILE A 257 5.39 1.09 12.25
N VAL A 258 4.69 0.03 11.84
CA VAL A 258 3.81 -0.72 12.72
C VAL A 258 4.53 -2.00 13.09
N VAL A 259 4.68 -2.21 14.37
CA VAL A 259 5.26 -3.42 14.94
C VAL A 259 4.18 -4.23 15.63
N LYS A 260 4.26 -5.55 15.56
CA LYS A 260 3.35 -6.46 16.25
C LYS A 260 4.13 -7.29 17.26
N ASP A 261 3.73 -7.27 18.54
CA ASP A 261 4.37 -8.11 19.55
C ASP A 261 4.03 -9.58 19.25
N THR A 262 5.05 -10.42 19.16
CA THR A 262 4.92 -11.83 18.80
C THR A 262 4.27 -12.68 19.91
N ARG A 263 4.19 -12.17 21.14
CA ARG A 263 3.65 -12.89 22.30
C ARG A 263 2.15 -12.69 22.49
N ASN A 264 1.66 -11.46 22.32
CA ASN A 264 0.25 -11.13 22.54
C ASN A 264 -0.47 -10.62 21.27
N GLY A 265 0.26 -10.31 20.20
CA GLY A 265 -0.30 -9.86 18.92
C GLY A 265 -0.71 -8.39 18.88
N ASP A 266 -0.44 -7.60 19.92
CA ASP A 266 -0.78 -6.18 19.96
C ASP A 266 0.14 -5.37 19.03
N GLY A 267 -0.48 -4.53 18.21
CA GLY A 267 0.23 -3.61 17.33
C GLY A 267 0.61 -2.32 18.04
N LYS A 268 1.79 -1.80 17.74
CA LYS A 268 2.24 -0.46 18.12
C LYS A 268 2.69 0.31 16.89
N VAL A 269 2.42 1.61 16.90
CA VAL A 269 3.00 2.52 15.90
C VAL A 269 4.26 3.13 16.49
N MET A 270 5.34 3.07 15.74
CA MET A 270 6.60 3.70 16.10
C MET A 270 7.00 4.72 15.03
N VAL A 271 7.62 5.82 15.45
CA VAL A 271 8.22 6.82 14.55
C VAL A 271 9.72 6.88 14.77
N TYR A 272 10.49 6.98 13.68
CA TYR A 272 11.92 7.13 13.77
C TYR A 272 12.29 8.56 14.17
N ASN A 273 12.83 8.73 15.37
CA ASN A 273 13.40 9.98 15.83
C ASN A 273 14.86 10.08 15.37
N LYS A 274 15.11 10.91 14.35
CA LYS A 274 16.45 11.12 13.76
C LYS A 274 17.48 11.62 14.78
N THR A 275 17.10 12.56 15.65
CA THR A 275 18.01 13.16 16.66
C THR A 275 18.49 12.14 17.70
N ARG A 276 17.60 11.24 18.13
CA ARG A 276 17.90 10.21 19.13
C ARG A 276 18.32 8.88 18.48
N GLU A 277 18.36 8.82 17.15
CA GLU A 277 18.59 7.62 16.35
C GLU A 277 17.78 6.41 16.82
N LYS A 278 16.50 6.62 17.15
CA LYS A 278 15.64 5.56 17.69
C LYS A 278 14.19 5.65 17.30
N PHE A 279 13.54 4.49 17.24
CA PHE A 279 12.10 4.43 17.17
C PHE A 279 11.50 4.79 18.52
N ILE A 280 10.46 5.62 18.51
CA ILE A 280 9.67 5.98 19.69
C ILE A 280 8.21 5.64 19.43
N GLU A 281 7.52 5.14 20.45
CA GLU A 281 6.10 4.79 20.36
C GLU A 281 5.27 6.06 20.15
N VAL A 282 4.34 5.99 19.20
CA VAL A 282 3.36 7.04 18.92
C VAL A 282 2.07 6.65 19.65
N PRO A 283 1.66 7.39 20.69
CA PRO A 283 0.53 7.01 21.52
C PRO A 283 -0.78 7.41 20.84
N PHE A 284 -1.15 6.71 19.76
CA PHE A 284 -2.51 6.81 19.25
C PHE A 284 -3.48 6.34 20.34
N GLY A 285 -4.57 7.09 20.55
CA GLY A 285 -5.56 6.79 21.60
C GLY A 285 -6.22 5.41 21.47
N SER A 286 -6.15 4.78 20.29
CA SER A 286 -6.47 3.37 20.07
C SER A 286 -5.20 2.51 20.14
N SER A 287 -5.17 1.46 20.98
CA SER A 287 -4.22 0.37 20.77
C SER A 287 -4.50 -0.26 19.40
N LEU A 288 -3.48 -0.56 18.58
CA LEU A 288 -3.69 -1.23 17.28
C LEU A 288 -3.98 -2.73 17.49
N LYS A 289 -4.96 -3.03 18.32
CA LYS A 289 -5.32 -4.39 18.71
C LYS A 289 -5.94 -5.12 17.54
N GLY A 290 -5.35 -6.26 17.18
CA GLY A 290 -5.75 -7.04 16.01
C GLY A 290 -5.62 -6.25 14.70
N PHE A 291 -4.55 -5.46 14.55
CA PHE A 291 -4.17 -4.85 13.28
C PHE A 291 -4.19 -5.85 12.12
N ARG A 292 -4.83 -5.46 11.01
CA ARG A 292 -4.99 -6.30 9.81
C ARG A 292 -4.27 -5.73 8.60
N CYS A 293 -4.54 -4.48 8.26
CA CYS A 293 -3.87 -3.79 7.16
C CYS A 293 -3.92 -2.26 7.33
N MET A 294 -3.06 -1.58 6.58
CA MET A 294 -2.98 -0.13 6.54
C MET A 294 -2.87 0.35 5.10
N SER A 295 -3.44 1.50 4.80
CA SER A 295 -3.38 2.13 3.48
C SER A 295 -3.25 3.65 3.62
N GLU A 296 -2.56 4.28 2.68
CA GLU A 296 -2.44 5.74 2.61
C GLU A 296 -3.83 6.36 2.36
N TYR A 297 -4.11 7.49 3.02
CA TYR A 297 -5.36 8.22 2.81
C TYR A 297 -5.11 9.72 2.78
N ILE A 298 -5.56 10.36 1.71
CA ILE A 298 -5.43 11.80 1.53
C ILE A 298 -6.82 12.38 1.38
N CYS A 299 -7.25 13.15 2.37
CA CYS A 299 -8.45 13.97 2.27
C CYS A 299 -8.16 15.13 1.29
N GLN A 300 -8.99 15.30 0.27
CA GLN A 300 -8.95 16.45 -0.63
C GLN A 300 -10.04 17.44 -0.24
#